data_AF-A0A1E3SE28-F1
#
_entry.id   AF-A0A1E3SE28-F1
#
_cell.length_a   1.000
_cell.length_b   1.000
_cell.length_c   1.000
_cell.angle_alpha   90.00
_cell.angle_beta   90.00
_cell.angle_gamma   90.00
#
_symmetry.space_group_name_H-M   'P 1'
#
loop_
_entity.id
_entity.type
_entity.pdbx_description
1 polymer ?
#
loop_
_entity_poly.entity_id
_entity_poly.type
_entity_poly.pdbx_seq_one_letter_code
_entity_poly.pdbx_strand_id
1 'polypeptide(L)'
;MVYSQDQQRERRRQWLRVHYRGDFDLTAEVAAIVNPLAAQVAALPRPLVLRPKIDEVADAVHELISTVVGMLAESRQLDSAAHARTVRAVRDLAQRPTAPLITDEHIGSGRWAAILVEFVAPFNGDLAALLGRALPPHHPKTNGLSASERLEAALRVLDTPAHDLAFLIPKAARRQSLPSIEEINAAYRAREEAERVQRALAKVKPAKPAKPGKTGKAATVGARR
;
A
#
# COMPACT_ATOMS: atom_id res chain seq x y z
N MET A 1 -15.14 2.96 29.78
CA MET A 1 -13.79 3.25 29.27
C MET A 1 -13.95 3.84 27.87
N VAL A 2 -13.41 5.02 27.61
CA VAL A 2 -13.42 5.65 26.29
C VAL A 2 -12.11 5.27 25.61
N TYR A 3 -12.19 4.63 24.44
CA TYR A 3 -11.02 4.23 23.67
C TYR A 3 -10.64 5.36 22.71
N SER A 4 -9.34 5.59 22.51
CA SER A 4 -8.88 6.47 21.43
C SER A 4 -9.26 5.91 20.06
N GLN A 5 -9.30 6.74 19.02
CA GLN A 5 -9.65 6.29 17.68
C GLN A 5 -8.72 5.18 17.16
N ASP A 6 -7.42 5.25 17.45
CA ASP A 6 -6.49 4.17 17.08
C ASP A 6 -6.79 2.86 17.82
N GLN A 7 -7.13 2.93 19.11
CA GLN A 7 -7.56 1.74 19.87
C GLN A 7 -8.88 1.18 19.31
N GLN A 8 -9.81 2.05 18.93
CA GLN A 8 -11.06 1.65 18.28
C GLN A 8 -10.79 0.95 16.94
N ARG A 9 -9.88 1.47 16.11
CA ARG A 9 -9.46 0.84 14.85
C ARG A 9 -8.88 -0.55 15.08
N GLU A 10 -7.96 -0.70 16.03
CA GLU A 10 -7.35 -2.00 16.33
C GLU A 10 -8.40 -3.02 16.81
N ARG A 11 -9.30 -2.59 17.70
CA ARG A 11 -10.41 -3.42 18.16
C ARG A 11 -11.34 -3.85 17.01
N ARG A 12 -11.67 -2.93 16.10
CA ARG A 12 -12.49 -3.23 14.92
C ARG A 12 -11.86 -4.34 14.07
N ARG A 13 -10.54 -4.27 13.84
CA ARG A 13 -9.78 -5.28 13.08
C ARG A 13 -9.72 -6.63 13.77
N GLN A 14 -9.77 -6.64 15.11
CA GLN A 14 -9.90 -7.84 15.94
C GLN A 14 -11.36 -8.32 16.09
N TRP A 15 -12.29 -7.77 15.31
CA TRP A 15 -13.72 -8.08 15.37
C TRP A 15 -14.39 -7.78 16.72
N LEU A 16 -13.72 -6.99 17.56
CA LEU A 16 -14.27 -6.53 18.83
C LEU A 16 -15.20 -5.35 18.58
N ARG A 17 -16.28 -5.27 19.37
CA ARG A 17 -17.26 -4.19 19.25
C ARG A 17 -16.64 -2.83 19.56
N VAL A 18 -17.05 -1.84 18.76
CA VAL A 18 -16.64 -0.45 18.87
C VAL A 18 -17.89 0.44 18.95
N HIS A 19 -17.80 1.50 19.74
CA HIS A 19 -18.84 2.52 19.81
C HIS A 19 -18.25 3.86 19.41
N TYR A 20 -18.51 4.27 18.17
CA TYR A 20 -18.13 5.57 17.64
C TYR A 20 -19.10 6.64 18.14
N ARG A 21 -18.56 7.77 18.58
CA ARG A 21 -19.31 8.92 19.10
C ARG A 21 -18.93 10.17 18.31
N GLY A 22 -19.39 11.33 18.75
CA GLY A 22 -19.14 12.60 18.06
C GLY A 22 -17.69 13.11 18.12
N ASP A 23 -16.78 12.38 18.78
CA ASP A 23 -15.34 12.60 18.74
C ASP A 23 -14.63 11.80 17.63
N PHE A 24 -15.37 10.97 16.88
CA PHE A 24 -14.82 10.21 15.75
C PHE A 24 -14.52 11.13 14.56
N ASP A 25 -13.29 11.02 14.05
CA ASP A 25 -12.82 11.75 12.88
C ASP A 25 -12.64 10.79 11.69
N LEU A 26 -13.55 10.86 10.73
CA LEU A 26 -13.54 10.04 9.51
C LEU A 26 -12.32 10.34 8.63
N THR A 27 -11.93 11.61 8.54
CA THR A 27 -10.79 12.04 7.73
C THR A 27 -9.50 11.48 8.30
N ALA A 28 -9.31 11.60 9.61
CA ALA A 28 -8.19 11.01 10.31
C ALA A 28 -8.20 9.48 10.23
N GLU A 29 -9.38 8.85 10.28
CA GLU A 29 -9.49 7.39 10.18
C GLU A 29 -9.02 6.87 8.83
N VAL A 30 -9.54 7.46 7.74
CA VAL A 30 -9.16 7.07 6.39
C VAL A 30 -7.69 7.35 6.15
N ALA A 31 -7.19 8.53 6.56
CA ALA A 31 -5.78 8.89 6.44
C ALA A 31 -4.85 7.88 7.13
N ALA A 32 -5.18 7.48 8.36
CA ALA A 32 -4.38 6.52 9.11
C ALA A 32 -4.39 5.10 8.49
N ILE A 33 -5.41 4.76 7.71
CA ILE A 33 -5.47 3.50 6.95
C ILE A 33 -4.64 3.61 5.66
N VAL A 34 -4.86 4.65 4.85
CA VAL A 34 -4.33 4.70 3.48
C VAL A 34 -2.93 5.30 3.37
N ASN A 35 -2.55 6.25 4.24
CA ASN A 35 -1.24 6.93 4.14
C ASN A 35 -0.05 5.97 4.28
N PRO A 36 -0.03 5.03 5.24
CA PRO A 36 1.07 4.08 5.36
C PRO A 36 1.18 3.16 4.13
N LEU A 37 0.05 2.81 3.52
CA LEU A 37 0.01 1.96 2.32
C LEU A 37 0.56 2.71 1.11
N ALA A 38 0.12 3.96 0.90
CA ALA A 38 0.60 4.80 -0.20
C ALA A 38 2.10 5.05 -0.13
N ALA A 39 2.64 5.35 1.07
CA ALA A 39 4.07 5.54 1.27
C ALA A 39 4.87 4.28 0.90
N GLN A 40 4.40 3.10 1.31
CA GLN A 40 5.08 1.84 1.00
C GLN A 40 4.96 1.44 -0.47
N VAL A 41 3.81 1.67 -1.11
CA VAL A 41 3.61 1.43 -2.54
C VAL A 41 4.54 2.33 -3.36
N ALA A 42 4.61 3.62 -3.04
CA ALA A 42 5.45 4.58 -3.75
C ALA A 42 6.96 4.26 -3.64
N ALA A 43 7.36 3.54 -2.59
CA ALA A 43 8.74 3.07 -2.42
C ALA A 43 9.10 1.85 -3.30
N LEU A 44 8.13 1.22 -3.97
CA LEU A 44 8.39 0.06 -4.84
C LEU A 44 9.03 0.51 -6.17
N PRO A 45 10.03 -0.23 -6.70
CA PRO A 45 10.56 0.02 -8.04
C PRO A 45 9.50 0.03 -9.15
N ARG A 46 8.46 -0.81 -9.02
CA ARG A 46 7.33 -0.89 -9.95
C ARG A 46 6.02 -0.87 -9.17
N PRO A 47 5.47 0.30 -8.83
CA PRO A 47 4.28 0.43 -7.99
C PRO A 47 3.00 -0.02 -8.69
N LEU A 48 2.92 0.14 -10.02
CA LEU A 48 1.72 -0.18 -10.82
C LEU A 48 1.33 -1.66 -10.79
N VAL A 49 2.21 -2.57 -10.36
CA VAL A 49 1.84 -3.98 -10.19
C VAL A 49 0.76 -4.20 -9.12
N LEU A 50 0.56 -3.22 -8.23
CA LEU A 50 -0.47 -3.23 -7.19
C LEU A 50 -1.72 -2.41 -7.56
N ARG A 51 -1.79 -1.88 -8.79
CA ARG A 51 -2.93 -1.09 -9.30
C ARG A 51 -4.31 -1.70 -8.93
N PRO A 52 -4.60 -2.98 -9.23
CA PRO A 52 -5.92 -3.55 -8.92
C PRO A 52 -6.27 -3.48 -7.43
N LYS A 53 -5.28 -3.63 -6.55
CA LYS A 53 -5.49 -3.60 -5.09
C LYS A 53 -5.66 -2.18 -4.55
N ILE A 54 -5.08 -1.19 -5.22
CA ILE A 54 -5.32 0.22 -4.91
C ILE A 54 -6.73 0.62 -5.37
N ASP A 55 -7.16 0.15 -6.54
CA ASP A 55 -8.53 0.37 -7.02
C ASP A 55 -9.56 -0.26 -6.04
N GLU A 56 -9.32 -1.48 -5.54
CA GLU A 56 -10.18 -2.09 -4.50
C GLU A 56 -10.26 -1.26 -3.21
N VAL A 57 -9.17 -0.64 -2.77
CA VAL A 57 -9.18 0.28 -1.61
C VAL A 57 -9.98 1.54 -1.94
N ALA A 58 -9.81 2.11 -3.13
CA ALA A 58 -10.54 3.30 -3.56
C ALA A 58 -12.06 3.04 -3.65
N ASP A 59 -12.44 1.90 -4.21
CA ASP A 59 -13.84 1.45 -4.28
C ASP A 59 -14.43 1.27 -2.86
N ALA A 60 -13.67 0.69 -1.93
CA ALA A 60 -14.13 0.54 -0.56
C ALA A 60 -14.29 1.89 0.17
N VAL A 61 -13.42 2.87 -0.08
CA VAL A 61 -13.61 4.26 0.42
C VAL A 61 -14.86 4.89 -0.20
N HIS A 62 -15.11 4.63 -1.48
CA HIS A 62 -16.31 5.13 -2.17
C HIS A 62 -17.60 4.52 -1.61
N GLU A 63 -17.62 3.23 -1.32
CA GLU A 63 -18.74 2.54 -0.65
C GLU A 63 -18.95 3.01 0.79
N LEU A 64 -17.86 3.27 1.52
CA LEU A 64 -17.90 3.89 2.85
C LEU A 64 -18.61 5.26 2.79
N ILE A 65 -18.21 6.13 1.86
CA ILE A 65 -18.85 7.43 1.68
C ILE A 65 -20.30 7.31 1.23
N SER A 66 -20.61 6.38 0.35
CA SER A 66 -22.00 6.12 -0.07
C SER A 66 -22.88 5.72 1.11
N THR A 67 -22.33 4.95 2.06
CA THR A 67 -23.01 4.60 3.31
C THR A 67 -23.19 5.81 4.23
N VAL A 68 -22.14 6.62 4.39
CA VAL A 68 -22.18 7.85 5.22
C VAL A 68 -23.20 8.84 4.67
N VAL A 69 -23.20 9.12 3.36
CA VAL A 69 -24.16 10.02 2.71
C VAL A 69 -25.59 9.52 2.90
N GLY A 70 -25.83 8.21 2.75
CA GLY A 70 -27.12 7.61 3.06
C GLY A 70 -27.55 7.86 4.50
N MET A 71 -26.66 7.63 5.48
CA MET A 71 -26.94 7.90 6.89
C MET A 71 -27.26 9.37 7.15
N LEU A 72 -26.51 10.30 6.54
CA LEU A 72 -26.74 11.74 6.69
C LEU A 72 -28.09 12.16 6.09
N ALA A 73 -28.44 11.66 4.91
CA ALA A 73 -29.71 11.92 4.26
C ALA A 73 -30.90 11.44 5.10
N GLU A 74 -30.83 10.20 5.62
CA GLU A 74 -31.84 9.65 6.53
C GLU A 74 -32.00 10.51 7.79
N SER A 75 -30.88 11.03 8.33
CA SER A 75 -30.88 11.83 9.56
C SER A 75 -31.46 13.24 9.41
N ARG A 76 -31.43 13.82 8.20
CA ARG A 76 -31.99 15.16 7.92
C ARG A 76 -33.51 15.12 7.71
N GLN A 77 -34.06 13.99 7.29
CA GLN A 77 -35.52 13.83 7.11
C GLN A 77 -36.26 13.36 8.36
N LEU A 78 -35.55 12.91 9.38
CA LEU A 78 -36.10 12.58 10.71
C LEU A 78 -36.79 13.77 11.39
N ASP A 79 -36.41 15.01 11.04
CA ASP A 79 -37.07 16.24 11.52
C ASP A 79 -38.42 16.52 10.81
N SER A 80 -38.78 15.75 9.77
CA SER A 80 -40.03 15.87 9.00
C SER A 80 -40.89 14.61 9.15
N ALA A 81 -42.19 14.78 9.44
CA ALA A 81 -43.15 13.75 9.89
C ALA A 81 -43.48 12.56 8.94
N ALA A 82 -42.61 12.16 8.01
CA ALA A 82 -42.85 11.10 7.02
C ALA A 82 -41.84 9.94 7.16
N HIS A 83 -41.82 9.27 8.31
CA HIS A 83 -40.65 8.51 8.75
C HIS A 83 -40.55 7.03 8.30
N ALA A 84 -41.64 6.33 7.95
CA ALA A 84 -41.58 4.86 7.85
C ALA A 84 -41.53 4.26 6.42
N ARG A 85 -41.92 4.99 5.37
CA ARG A 85 -41.97 4.47 3.99
C ARG A 85 -40.88 5.00 3.07
N THR A 86 -40.08 5.96 3.53
CA THR A 86 -39.24 6.81 2.66
C THR A 86 -37.74 6.59 2.89
N VAL A 87 -37.31 6.02 4.01
CA VAL A 87 -35.89 5.92 4.40
C VAL A 87 -35.04 5.15 3.38
N ARG A 88 -35.51 3.99 2.91
CA ARG A 88 -34.79 3.19 1.89
C ARG A 88 -34.76 3.93 0.55
N ALA A 89 -35.89 4.48 0.11
CA ALA A 89 -35.97 5.27 -1.12
C ALA A 89 -35.13 6.55 -1.08
N VAL A 90 -34.99 7.17 0.10
CA VAL A 90 -34.15 8.37 0.31
C VAL A 90 -32.67 8.01 0.29
N ARG A 91 -32.28 6.87 0.85
CA ARG A 91 -30.92 6.36 0.69
C ARG A 91 -30.62 6.11 -0.79
N ASP A 92 -31.55 5.52 -1.52
CA ASP A 92 -31.40 5.26 -2.96
C ASP A 92 -31.39 6.57 -3.79
N LEU A 93 -32.09 7.62 -3.31
CA LEU A 93 -32.14 8.95 -3.94
C LEU A 93 -30.97 9.86 -3.55
N ALA A 94 -30.27 9.54 -2.45
CA ALA A 94 -29.13 10.33 -2.01
C ALA A 94 -28.07 10.30 -3.10
N GLN A 95 -27.72 11.47 -3.63
CA GLN A 95 -26.80 11.58 -4.75
C GLN A 95 -25.45 11.00 -4.35
N ARG A 96 -25.09 9.85 -4.93
CA ARG A 96 -23.82 9.18 -4.69
C ARG A 96 -22.70 10.10 -5.19
N PRO A 97 -21.73 10.49 -4.35
CA PRO A 97 -20.61 11.31 -4.81
C PRO A 97 -19.86 10.61 -5.93
N THR A 98 -19.40 11.35 -6.94
CA THR A 98 -18.59 10.78 -8.02
C THR A 98 -17.27 10.27 -7.46
N ALA A 99 -16.90 9.04 -7.79
CA ALA A 99 -15.64 8.46 -7.33
C ALA A 99 -14.44 9.27 -7.85
N PRO A 100 -13.40 9.50 -7.02
CA PRO A 100 -12.22 10.24 -7.45
C PRO A 100 -11.42 9.46 -8.50
N LEU A 101 -10.83 10.17 -9.47
CA LEU A 101 -9.99 9.56 -10.49
C LEU A 101 -8.57 9.29 -9.95
N ILE A 102 -8.17 8.02 -9.95
CA ILE A 102 -6.80 7.60 -9.60
C ILE A 102 -6.03 7.25 -10.88
N THR A 103 -5.01 8.04 -11.19
CA THR A 103 -4.11 7.85 -12.32
C THR A 103 -2.87 7.06 -11.92
N ASP A 104 -2.12 6.58 -12.90
CA ASP A 104 -0.87 5.87 -12.67
C ASP A 104 0.19 6.77 -12.00
N GLU A 105 0.18 8.07 -12.30
CA GLU A 105 1.02 9.07 -11.63
C GLU A 105 0.67 9.19 -10.15
N HIS A 106 -0.63 9.18 -9.81
CA HIS A 106 -1.07 9.20 -8.42
C HIS A 106 -0.58 7.97 -7.66
N ILE A 107 -0.58 6.80 -8.31
CA ILE A 107 -0.06 5.55 -7.74
C ILE A 107 1.45 5.61 -7.54
N GLY A 108 2.19 6.04 -8.55
CA GLY A 108 3.65 6.13 -8.49
C GLY A 108 4.15 7.11 -7.42
N SER A 109 3.45 8.22 -7.24
CA SER A 109 3.79 9.24 -6.24
C SER A 109 3.20 8.98 -4.84
N GLY A 110 2.28 8.02 -4.70
CA GLY A 110 1.49 7.83 -3.47
C GLY A 110 0.40 8.88 -3.23
N ARG A 111 0.20 9.84 -4.13
CA ARG A 111 -0.82 10.91 -4.00
C ARG A 111 -2.25 10.41 -3.95
N TRP A 112 -2.51 9.18 -4.40
CA TRP A 112 -3.83 8.56 -4.33
C TRP A 112 -4.40 8.53 -2.90
N ALA A 113 -3.56 8.40 -1.86
CA ALA A 113 -4.01 8.48 -0.48
C ALA A 113 -4.57 9.86 -0.12
N ALA A 114 -3.88 10.94 -0.50
CA ALA A 114 -4.34 12.30 -0.26
C ALA A 114 -5.67 12.57 -0.97
N ILE A 115 -5.82 12.11 -2.21
CA ILE A 115 -7.07 12.22 -2.98
C ILE A 115 -8.24 11.54 -2.26
N LEU A 116 -8.02 10.33 -1.73
CA LEU A 116 -9.06 9.62 -0.97
C LEU A 116 -9.40 10.34 0.35
N VAL A 117 -8.40 10.90 1.05
CA VAL A 117 -8.61 11.68 2.28
C VAL A 117 -9.39 12.97 2.01
N GLU A 118 -9.04 13.70 0.95
CA GLU A 118 -9.75 14.89 0.50
C GLU A 118 -11.19 14.58 0.09
N PHE A 119 -11.41 13.41 -0.55
CA PHE A 119 -12.74 12.95 -0.94
C PHE A 119 -13.67 12.71 0.25
N VAL A 120 -13.15 12.25 1.40
CA VAL A 120 -13.97 12.00 2.61
C VAL A 120 -14.14 13.23 3.50
N ALA A 121 -13.24 14.21 3.40
CA ALA A 121 -13.19 15.37 4.31
C ALA A 121 -14.50 16.17 4.44
N PRO A 122 -15.28 16.43 3.37
CA PRO A 122 -16.51 17.20 3.46
C PRO A 122 -17.58 16.59 4.39
N PHE A 123 -17.52 15.28 4.64
CA PHE A 123 -18.56 14.56 5.40
C PHE A 123 -18.21 14.41 6.90
N ASN A 124 -17.00 14.79 7.31
CA ASN A 124 -16.49 14.51 8.65
C ASN A 124 -17.34 15.15 9.76
N GLY A 125 -17.58 16.46 9.67
CA GLY A 125 -18.31 17.22 10.70
C GLY A 125 -19.76 16.76 10.85
N ASP A 126 -20.45 16.55 9.73
CA ASP A 126 -21.84 16.08 9.71
C ASP A 126 -21.96 14.66 10.30
N LEU A 127 -21.01 13.78 9.98
CA LEU A 127 -20.98 12.42 10.53
C LEU A 127 -20.70 12.44 12.04
N ALA A 128 -19.73 13.23 12.49
CA ALA A 128 -19.44 13.39 13.91
C ALA A 128 -20.67 13.91 14.68
N ALA A 129 -21.36 14.93 14.14
CA ALA A 129 -22.60 15.43 14.72
C ALA A 129 -23.69 14.34 14.78
N LEU A 130 -23.85 13.54 13.72
CA LEU A 130 -24.77 12.42 13.70
C LEU A 130 -24.44 11.37 14.77
N LEU A 131 -23.18 10.98 14.91
CA LEU A 131 -22.73 10.01 15.91
C LEU A 131 -22.89 10.55 17.34
N GLY A 132 -22.68 11.85 17.55
CA GLY A 132 -22.84 12.51 18.85
C GLY A 132 -24.29 12.49 19.38
N ARG A 133 -25.27 12.49 18.47
CA ARG A 133 -26.72 12.40 18.81
C ARG A 133 -27.31 11.00 18.68
N ALA A 134 -26.56 10.04 18.13
CA ALA A 134 -27.07 8.70 17.88
C ALA A 134 -27.28 7.92 19.19
N LEU A 135 -28.30 7.06 19.20
CA LEU A 135 -28.48 6.09 20.27
C LEU A 135 -27.31 5.10 20.29
N PRO A 136 -26.93 4.59 21.48
CA PRO A 136 -25.83 3.65 21.59
C PRO A 136 -26.15 2.32 20.86
N PRO A 137 -25.11 1.53 20.51
CA PRO A 137 -25.29 0.19 19.97
C PRO A 137 -26.25 -0.67 20.80
N HIS A 138 -27.08 -1.48 20.13
CA HIS A 138 -28.11 -2.33 20.74
C HIS A 138 -29.13 -1.61 21.64
N HIS A 139 -29.30 -0.30 21.53
CA HIS A 139 -30.29 0.40 22.33
C HIS A 139 -31.71 -0.07 21.95
N PRO A 140 -32.59 -0.42 22.93
CA PRO A 140 -33.91 -1.02 22.66
C PRO A 140 -34.86 -0.19 21.77
N LYS A 141 -34.65 1.13 21.71
CA LYS A 141 -35.44 2.04 20.85
C LYS A 141 -34.93 2.14 19.42
N THR A 142 -33.88 1.43 19.05
CA THR A 142 -33.31 1.47 17.70
C THR A 142 -34.03 0.44 16.82
N ASN A 143 -34.69 0.91 15.76
CA ASN A 143 -35.30 0.04 14.75
C ASN A 143 -34.23 -0.44 13.74
N GLY A 144 -33.30 -1.28 14.20
CA GLY A 144 -32.18 -1.82 13.41
C GLY A 144 -30.81 -1.47 13.97
N LEU A 145 -29.79 -1.42 13.10
CA LEU A 145 -28.43 -1.04 13.49
C LEU A 145 -28.35 0.46 13.81
N SER A 146 -27.68 0.78 14.91
CA SER A 146 -27.31 2.17 15.26
C SER A 146 -26.38 2.79 14.22
N ALA A 147 -26.26 4.13 14.21
CA ALA A 147 -25.32 4.82 13.34
C ALA A 147 -23.87 4.33 13.55
N SER A 148 -23.48 4.07 14.80
CA SER A 148 -22.17 3.51 15.14
C SER A 148 -21.98 2.12 14.55
N GLU A 149 -22.95 1.21 14.67
CA GLU A 149 -22.85 -0.16 14.13
C GLU A 149 -22.83 -0.16 12.59
N ARG A 150 -23.58 0.73 11.95
CA ARG A 150 -23.55 0.90 10.48
C ARG A 150 -22.18 1.39 10.01
N LEU A 151 -21.62 2.38 10.70
CA LEU A 151 -20.27 2.88 10.41
C LEU A 151 -19.21 1.81 10.66
N GLU A 152 -19.32 1.05 11.76
CA GLU A 152 -18.41 -0.07 12.04
C GLU A 152 -18.41 -1.10 10.91
N ALA A 153 -19.59 -1.50 10.43
CA ALA A 153 -19.72 -2.43 9.32
C ALA A 153 -19.08 -1.88 8.04
N ALA A 154 -19.31 -0.61 7.71
CA ALA A 154 -18.71 0.04 6.54
C ALA A 154 -17.18 0.13 6.64
N LEU A 155 -16.64 0.45 7.81
CA LEU A 155 -15.19 0.52 8.03
C LEU A 155 -14.53 -0.87 7.95
N ARG A 156 -15.22 -1.95 8.34
CA ARG A 156 -14.72 -3.33 8.14
C ARG A 156 -14.63 -3.71 6.67
N VAL A 157 -15.51 -3.18 5.82
CA VAL A 157 -15.43 -3.36 4.36
C VAL A 157 -14.17 -2.70 3.81
N LEU A 158 -13.75 -1.55 4.35
CA LEU A 158 -12.47 -0.90 4.01
C LEU A 158 -11.24 -1.61 4.59
N ASP A 159 -11.33 -2.17 5.81
CA ASP A 159 -10.20 -2.86 6.42
C ASP A 159 -9.73 -4.07 5.61
N THR A 160 -10.65 -4.77 4.93
CA THR A 160 -10.32 -5.96 4.13
C THR A 160 -9.34 -5.66 2.97
N PRO A 161 -9.66 -4.81 1.98
CA PRO A 161 -8.73 -4.48 0.90
C PRO A 161 -7.48 -3.73 1.39
N ALA A 162 -7.60 -2.95 2.47
CA ALA A 162 -6.42 -2.32 3.09
C ALA A 162 -5.45 -3.36 3.67
N HIS A 163 -5.97 -4.40 4.32
CA HIS A 163 -5.18 -5.52 4.83
C HIS A 163 -4.54 -6.33 3.69
N ASP A 164 -5.31 -6.63 2.64
CA ASP A 164 -4.81 -7.35 1.47
C ASP A 164 -3.67 -6.59 0.78
N LEU A 165 -3.83 -5.27 0.60
CA LEU A 165 -2.79 -4.42 0.04
C LEU A 165 -1.54 -4.42 0.94
N ALA A 166 -1.71 -4.24 2.26
CA ALA A 166 -0.62 -4.30 3.23
C ALA A 166 0.16 -5.61 3.16
N PHE A 167 -0.55 -6.73 3.01
CA PHE A 167 0.03 -8.06 2.88
C PHE A 167 0.80 -8.25 1.57
N LEU A 168 0.31 -7.68 0.46
CA LEU A 168 0.90 -7.85 -0.86
C LEU A 168 2.11 -6.96 -1.12
N ILE A 169 2.23 -5.81 -0.46
CA ILE A 169 3.36 -4.89 -0.62
C ILE A 169 4.72 -5.58 -0.40
N PRO A 170 4.99 -6.26 0.74
CA PRO A 170 6.26 -6.96 0.93
C PRO A 170 6.52 -8.07 -0.11
N LYS A 171 5.45 -8.75 -0.55
CA LYS A 171 5.53 -9.79 -1.59
C LYS A 171 5.91 -9.20 -2.95
N ALA A 172 5.37 -8.03 -3.29
CA ALA A 172 5.73 -7.29 -4.49
C ALA A 172 7.17 -6.82 -4.43
N ALA A 173 7.61 -6.23 -3.30
CA ALA A 173 9.00 -5.82 -3.09
C ALA A 173 9.97 -6.99 -3.27
N ARG A 174 9.71 -8.14 -2.62
CA ARG A 174 10.52 -9.35 -2.75
C ARG A 174 10.57 -9.87 -4.19
N ARG A 175 9.45 -9.85 -4.92
CA ARG A 175 9.43 -10.27 -6.33
C ARG A 175 10.25 -9.33 -7.21
N GLN A 176 10.22 -8.04 -6.93
CA GLN A 176 10.96 -7.03 -7.69
C GLN A 176 12.47 -7.04 -7.38
N SER A 177 12.89 -7.56 -6.23
CA SER A 177 14.31 -7.72 -5.89
C SER A 177 14.96 -8.97 -6.46
N LEU A 178 14.19 -9.90 -7.05
CA LEU A 178 14.75 -11.09 -7.67
C LEU A 178 15.39 -10.72 -9.02
N PRO A 179 16.57 -11.29 -9.35
CA PRO A 179 17.19 -11.05 -10.63
C PRO A 179 16.29 -11.56 -11.76
N SER A 180 16.24 -10.81 -12.85
CA SER A 180 15.49 -11.20 -14.03
C SER A 180 16.11 -12.44 -14.67
N ILE A 181 15.32 -13.20 -15.44
CA ILE A 181 15.84 -14.33 -16.22
C ILE A 181 16.95 -13.88 -17.17
N GLU A 182 16.86 -12.66 -17.70
CA GLU A 182 17.86 -12.06 -18.57
C GLU A 182 19.17 -11.78 -17.84
N GLU A 183 19.10 -11.26 -16.61
CA GLU A 183 20.27 -11.05 -15.73
C GLU A 183 20.92 -12.37 -15.34
N ILE A 184 20.10 -13.38 -15.01
CA ILE A 184 20.56 -14.74 -14.72
C ILE A 184 21.28 -15.31 -15.95
N ASN A 185 20.67 -15.22 -17.14
CA ASN A 185 21.25 -15.70 -18.39
C ASN A 185 22.52 -14.94 -18.79
N ALA A 186 22.57 -13.62 -18.56
CA ALA A 186 23.77 -12.81 -18.75
C ALA A 186 24.90 -13.24 -17.81
N ALA A 187 24.59 -13.50 -16.54
CA ALA A 187 25.56 -14.00 -15.57
C ALA A 187 26.11 -15.38 -15.95
N TYR A 188 25.26 -16.28 -16.45
CA TYR A 188 25.71 -17.58 -16.98
C TYR A 188 26.64 -17.41 -18.18
N ARG A 189 26.25 -16.60 -19.17
CA ARG A 189 27.10 -16.32 -20.35
C ARG A 189 28.45 -15.71 -19.97
N ALA A 190 28.46 -14.75 -19.04
CA ALA A 190 29.68 -14.14 -18.55
C ALA A 190 30.61 -15.13 -17.84
N ARG A 191 30.06 -16.10 -17.09
CA ARG A 191 30.82 -17.18 -16.46
C ARG A 191 31.44 -18.11 -17.50
N GLU A 192 30.66 -18.54 -18.49
CA GLU A 192 31.15 -19.38 -19.58
C GLU A 192 32.25 -18.69 -20.38
N GLU A 193 32.10 -17.39 -20.67
CA GLU A 193 33.11 -16.60 -21.37
C GLU A 193 34.39 -16.45 -20.54
N ALA A 194 34.27 -16.14 -19.25
CA ALA A 194 35.41 -16.07 -18.34
C ALA A 194 36.17 -17.41 -18.28
N GLU A 195 35.46 -18.54 -18.21
CA GLU A 195 36.08 -19.87 -18.27
C GLU A 195 36.81 -20.12 -19.59
N ARG A 196 36.22 -19.69 -20.72
CA ARG A 196 36.87 -19.82 -22.04
C ARG A 196 38.14 -18.98 -22.12
N VAL A 197 38.11 -17.73 -21.62
CA VAL A 197 39.28 -16.84 -21.57
C VAL A 197 40.37 -17.44 -20.68
N GLN A 198 40.02 -17.97 -19.50
CA GLN A 198 40.97 -18.63 -18.59
C GLN A 198 41.62 -19.86 -19.24
N ARG A 199 40.84 -20.71 -19.94
CA ARG A 199 41.38 -21.85 -20.68
C ARG A 199 42.29 -21.42 -21.84
N ALA A 200 41.98 -20.32 -22.52
CA ALA A 200 42.82 -19.78 -23.57
C ALA A 200 44.15 -19.27 -23.01
N LEU A 201 44.12 -18.51 -21.91
CA LEU A 201 45.31 -18.02 -21.22
C LEU A 201 46.19 -19.16 -20.70
N ALA A 202 45.60 -20.23 -20.14
CA ALA A 202 46.34 -21.41 -19.69
C ALA A 202 47.04 -22.18 -20.83
N LYS A 203 46.53 -22.09 -22.06
CA LYS A 203 47.14 -22.71 -23.26
C LYS A 203 48.27 -21.87 -23.85
N VAL A 204 48.31 -20.56 -23.57
CA VAL A 204 49.44 -19.70 -23.96
C VAL A 204 50.59 -19.98 -22.99
N LYS A 205 51.53 -20.83 -23.41
CA LYS A 205 52.79 -21.06 -22.66
C LYS A 205 53.48 -19.72 -22.38
N PRO A 206 53.96 -19.45 -21.16
CA PRO A 206 54.80 -18.29 -20.92
C PRO A 206 56.07 -18.43 -21.78
N ALA A 207 56.45 -17.34 -22.46
CA ALA A 207 57.65 -17.28 -23.26
C ALA A 207 58.85 -17.71 -22.39
N LYS A 208 59.59 -18.72 -22.87
CA LYS A 208 60.80 -19.23 -22.23
C LYS A 208 61.77 -18.05 -22.02
N PRO A 209 62.23 -17.75 -20.80
CA PRO A 209 63.17 -16.65 -20.60
C PRO A 209 64.42 -16.94 -21.43
N ALA A 210 64.85 -15.94 -22.21
CA ALA A 210 66.02 -16.02 -23.05
C ALA A 210 67.24 -16.41 -22.20
N LYS A 211 67.93 -17.49 -22.61
CA LYS A 211 69.18 -17.92 -21.95
C LYS A 211 70.20 -16.78 -22.05
N PRO A 212 70.86 -16.37 -20.94
CA PRO A 212 71.97 -15.42 -21.02
C PRO A 212 73.09 -16.05 -21.84
N GLY A 213 73.54 -15.33 -22.88
CA GLY A 213 74.62 -15.75 -23.76
C GLY A 213 75.91 -15.97 -23.00
N LYS A 214 76.63 -17.06 -23.34
CA LYS A 214 78.01 -17.32 -22.92
C LYS A 214 78.89 -16.13 -23.31
N THR A 215 79.33 -15.33 -22.34
CA THR A 215 80.41 -14.37 -22.52
C THR A 215 81.74 -15.11 -22.66
N GLY A 216 82.58 -14.58 -23.54
CA GLY A 216 83.79 -15.19 -24.04
C GLY A 216 84.84 -15.50 -22.97
N LYS A 217 85.62 -16.52 -23.32
CA LYS A 217 86.85 -17.00 -22.69
C LYS A 217 87.87 -15.84 -22.63
N ALA A 218 88.10 -15.28 -21.44
CA ALA A 218 89.23 -14.40 -21.20
C ALA A 218 90.49 -15.26 -21.04
N ALA A 219 91.40 -15.16 -22.01
CA ALA A 219 92.77 -15.57 -21.86
C ALA A 219 93.52 -14.42 -21.16
N THR A 220 93.99 -14.64 -19.92
CA THR A 220 94.96 -13.76 -19.29
C THR A 220 96.30 -14.48 -19.25
N VAL A 221 97.17 -14.02 -20.12
CA VAL A 221 98.60 -14.30 -20.22
C VAL A 221 99.27 -13.88 -18.91
N GLY A 222 100.24 -14.67 -18.46
CA GLY A 222 100.90 -14.50 -17.17
C GLY A 222 101.79 -13.27 -17.05
N ALA A 223 102.16 -12.98 -15.80
CA ALA A 223 103.31 -12.17 -15.47
C ALA A 223 103.97 -12.72 -14.20
N ARG A 224 105.25 -13.06 -14.33
CA ARG A 224 106.20 -13.35 -13.25
C ARG A 224 106.45 -12.07 -12.43
N ARG A 225 106.44 -12.15 -11.11
CA ARG A 225 107.62 -12.08 -10.21
C ARG A 225 107.14 -11.96 -8.76
#